data_AF-A0A425WIG0-F1
#
_entry.id   AF-A0A425WIG0-F1
#
_cell.length_a   1.000
_cell.length_b   1.000
_cell.length_c   1.000
_cell.angle_alpha   90.00
_cell.angle_beta   90.00
_cell.angle_gamma   90.00
#
_symmetry.space_group_name_H-M   'P 1'
#
loop_
_entity.id
_entity.type
_entity.pdbx_description
1 polymer ?
#
loop_
_entity_poly.entity_id
_entity_poly.type
_entity_poly.pdbx_seq_one_letter_code
_entity_poly.pdbx_strand_id
1 'polypeptide(L)'
;MERPIIDIKDVSFTYAATDESEDVTPALSHINLKTNPGEFVGILGPSGAGKSTLAAIMSGAIPHHFKGTLYGSTLIEGKDTCDISLTDISQTVGSVLQDIDTQMVASVVEDEMLFGLENFGVPHNQIEQRITDTL
;
A
#
# COMPACT_ATOMS: atom_id res chain seq x y z
N MET A 1 24.00 5.11 8.78
CA MET A 1 22.57 5.41 8.92
C MET A 1 21.83 4.35 8.15
N GLU A 2 20.86 3.69 8.78
CA GLU A 2 20.00 2.74 8.07
C GLU A 2 19.17 3.47 7.01
N ARG A 3 18.92 2.80 5.90
CA ARG A 3 18.09 3.33 4.81
C ARG A 3 16.62 3.25 5.25
N PRO A 4 15.80 4.30 5.05
CA PRO A 4 14.38 4.22 5.35
C PRO A 4 13.71 3.08 4.56
N ILE A 5 12.77 2.39 5.18
CA ILE A 5 11.97 1.35 4.53
C ILE A 5 10.89 1.98 3.64
N ILE A 6 10.37 3.15 4.04
CA ILE A 6 9.45 3.98 3.24
C ILE A 6 9.99 5.42 3.21
N ASP A 7 10.14 6.00 2.03
CA ASP A 7 10.63 7.37 1.83
C ASP A 7 9.74 8.11 0.81
N ILE A 8 8.89 9.00 1.31
CA ILE A 8 7.97 9.84 0.56
C ILE A 8 8.56 11.25 0.45
N LYS A 9 8.74 11.74 -0.78
CA LYS A 9 9.37 13.04 -1.06
C LYS A 9 8.47 13.90 -1.92
N ASP A 10 8.06 15.03 -1.34
CA ASP A 10 7.25 16.06 -1.98
C ASP A 10 6.02 15.53 -2.72
N VAL A 11 5.35 14.52 -2.13
CA VAL A 11 4.25 13.84 -2.80
C VAL A 11 2.98 14.68 -2.75
N SER A 12 2.42 14.91 -3.93
CA SER A 12 1.09 15.48 -4.12
C SER A 12 0.27 14.57 -5.01
N PHE A 13 -1.00 14.36 -4.68
CA PHE A 13 -1.86 13.49 -5.46
C PHE A 13 -3.26 14.06 -5.58
N THR A 14 -3.79 13.98 -6.80
CA THR A 14 -5.14 14.42 -7.15
C THR A 14 -5.82 13.30 -7.92
N TYR A 15 -6.97 12.82 -7.43
CA TYR A 15 -7.76 11.79 -8.12
C TYR A 15 -8.25 12.30 -9.48
N ALA A 16 -8.41 11.41 -10.45
CA ALA A 16 -9.00 11.78 -11.74
C ALA A 16 -10.46 12.22 -11.54
N ALA A 17 -10.84 13.34 -12.16
CA ALA A 17 -12.23 13.79 -12.18
C ALA A 17 -13.12 12.75 -12.86
N THR A 18 -14.31 12.55 -12.31
CA THR A 18 -15.31 11.68 -12.96
C THR A 18 -16.19 12.44 -13.94
N ASP A 19 -16.35 13.76 -13.75
CA ASP A 19 -17.06 14.67 -14.65
C ASP A 19 -16.31 16.01 -14.84
N GLU A 20 -16.50 16.67 -16.00
CA GLU A 20 -15.83 17.95 -16.35
C GLU A 20 -16.22 19.12 -15.43
N SER A 21 -17.30 19.00 -14.67
CA SER A 21 -17.79 20.03 -13.74
C SER A 21 -17.33 19.83 -12.29
N GLU A 22 -16.53 18.81 -11.99
CA GLU A 22 -16.03 18.56 -10.63
C GLU A 22 -14.81 19.44 -10.31
N ASP A 23 -14.90 20.17 -9.19
CA ASP A 23 -13.74 20.85 -8.61
C ASP A 23 -12.75 19.80 -8.11
N VAL A 24 -11.64 19.64 -8.84
CA VAL A 24 -10.63 18.64 -8.52
C VAL A 24 -9.62 19.19 -7.51
N THR A 25 -9.91 19.02 -6.22
CA THR A 25 -8.96 19.35 -5.14
C THR A 25 -7.94 18.22 -4.91
N PRO A 26 -6.65 18.54 -4.69
CA PRO A 26 -5.65 17.56 -4.30
C PRO A 26 -6.03 16.85 -2.99
N ALA A 27 -5.91 15.53 -2.98
CA ALA A 27 -6.09 14.72 -1.77
C ALA A 27 -4.86 14.76 -0.85
N LEU A 28 -3.68 14.98 -1.44
CA LEU A 28 -2.40 15.19 -0.74
C LEU A 28 -1.65 16.36 -1.37
N SER A 29 -0.93 17.12 -0.56
CA SER A 29 -0.12 18.26 -1.03
C SER A 29 1.21 18.32 -0.29
N HIS A 30 2.31 18.22 -1.04
CA HIS A 30 3.70 18.37 -0.57
C HIS A 30 4.06 17.49 0.65
N ILE A 31 3.59 16.24 0.67
CA ILE A 31 3.83 15.32 1.77
C ILE A 31 5.28 14.83 1.74
N ASN A 32 5.94 14.93 2.89
CA ASN A 32 7.26 14.39 3.13
C ASN A 32 7.20 13.50 4.37
N LEU A 33 7.55 12.22 4.23
CA LEU A 33 7.52 11.24 5.31
C LEU A 33 8.65 10.24 5.13
N LYS A 34 9.32 9.89 6.21
CA LYS A 34 10.31 8.81 6.24
C LYS A 34 9.99 7.89 7.40
N THR A 35 10.00 6.60 7.13
CA THR A 35 9.85 5.55 8.13
C THR A 35 11.07 4.65 8.06
N ASN A 36 11.74 4.44 9.19
CA ASN A 36 12.88 3.53 9.31
C ASN A 36 12.43 2.12 9.72
N PRO A 37 13.24 1.09 9.44
CA PRO A 37 12.95 -0.26 9.91
C PRO A 37 12.67 -0.31 11.42
N GLY A 38 11.61 -1.01 11.82
CA GLY A 38 11.22 -1.17 13.22
C GLY A 38 10.48 0.02 13.86
N GLU A 39 10.26 1.11 13.13
CA GLU A 39 9.45 2.23 13.64
C GLU A 39 7.96 1.91 13.66
N PHE A 40 7.28 2.37 14.71
CA PHE A 40 5.82 2.35 14.81
C PHE A 40 5.28 3.78 14.67
N VAL A 41 4.59 4.04 13.55
CA VAL A 41 4.17 5.39 13.17
C VAL A 41 2.64 5.50 13.17
N GLY A 42 2.12 6.50 13.89
CA GLY A 42 0.69 6.84 13.89
C GLY A 42 0.40 8.03 12.98
N ILE A 43 -0.59 7.89 12.08
CA ILE A 43 -1.06 8.97 11.19
C ILE A 43 -2.46 9.37 11.61
N LEU A 44 -2.61 10.60 12.10
CA LEU A 44 -3.85 11.13 12.67
C LEU A 44 -4.33 12.34 11.88
N GLY A 45 -5.64 12.55 11.84
CA GLY A 45 -6.26 13.69 11.17
C GLY A 45 -7.76 13.47 10.94
N PRO A 46 -8.53 14.54 10.68
CA PRO A 46 -9.97 14.46 10.46
C PRO A 46 -10.31 13.61 9.22
N SER A 47 -11.58 13.21 9.09
CA SER A 47 -12.06 12.58 7.85
C SER A 47 -11.78 13.50 6.65
N GLY A 48 -11.40 12.92 5.51
CA GLY A 48 -11.03 13.69 4.31
C GLY A 48 -9.60 14.26 4.30
N ALA A 49 -8.82 14.15 5.38
CA ALA A 49 -7.44 14.67 5.44
C ALA A 49 -6.40 13.90 4.58
N GLY A 50 -6.83 13.01 3.68
CA GLY A 50 -5.91 12.25 2.81
C GLY A 50 -5.25 11.02 3.43
N LYS A 51 -5.60 10.61 4.67
CA LYS A 51 -4.97 9.46 5.36
C LYS A 51 -5.02 8.16 4.54
N SER A 52 -6.20 7.82 4.00
CA SER A 52 -6.36 6.62 3.17
C SER A 52 -5.62 6.74 1.84
N THR A 53 -5.55 7.95 1.27
CA THR A 53 -4.73 8.24 0.08
C THR A 53 -3.25 8.05 0.36
N LEU A 54 -2.76 8.49 1.53
CA LEU A 54 -1.38 8.28 1.95
C LEU A 54 -1.08 6.79 2.16
N ALA A 55 -2.00 6.03 2.76
CA ALA A 55 -1.88 4.57 2.85
C ALA A 55 -1.83 3.91 1.45
N ALA A 56 -2.67 4.36 0.51
CA ALA A 56 -2.67 3.87 -0.86
C ALA A 56 -1.39 4.20 -1.64
N ILE A 57 -0.75 5.35 -1.37
CA ILE A 57 0.58 5.69 -1.88
C ILE A 57 1.64 4.70 -1.34
N MET A 58 1.62 4.44 -0.02
CA MET A 58 2.59 3.55 0.61
C MET A 58 2.45 2.09 0.17
N SER A 59 1.23 1.61 -0.08
CA SER A 59 0.98 0.24 -0.56
C SER A 59 1.18 0.05 -2.05
N GLY A 60 1.45 1.12 -2.80
CA GLY A 60 1.54 1.09 -4.27
C GLY A 60 0.18 1.04 -4.98
N ALA A 61 -0.94 1.00 -4.25
CA ALA A 61 -2.27 1.10 -4.88
C ALA A 61 -2.40 2.40 -5.71
N ILE A 62 -1.74 3.47 -5.30
CA ILE A 62 -1.34 4.58 -6.18
C ILE A 62 0.16 4.40 -6.47
N PRO A 63 0.61 4.37 -7.74
CA PRO A 63 -0.14 4.71 -8.96
C PRO A 63 -0.80 3.52 -9.69
N HIS A 64 -0.67 2.29 -9.18
CA HIS A 64 -0.97 1.09 -9.98
C HIS A 64 -2.46 0.83 -10.21
N HIS A 65 -3.31 1.10 -9.22
CA HIS A 65 -4.75 0.83 -9.26
C HIS A 65 -5.57 2.11 -9.43
N PHE A 66 -5.37 3.10 -8.56
CA PHE A 66 -6.13 4.34 -8.60
C PHE A 66 -5.58 5.31 -9.67
N LYS A 67 -6.48 5.93 -10.42
CA LYS A 67 -6.13 6.92 -11.45
C LYS A 67 -6.12 8.33 -10.89
N GLY A 68 -5.19 9.14 -11.37
CA GLY A 68 -5.01 10.51 -10.94
C GLY A 68 -3.69 11.09 -11.40
N THR A 69 -3.40 12.30 -10.97
CA THR A 69 -2.11 12.96 -11.19
C THR A 69 -1.26 12.82 -9.92
N LEU A 70 -0.09 12.20 -10.05
CA LEU A 70 0.89 12.02 -9.00
C LEU A 70 2.12 12.89 -9.28
N TYR A 71 2.55 13.66 -8.27
CA TYR A 71 3.82 14.38 -8.27
C TYR A 71 4.66 13.94 -7.07
N GLY A 72 5.98 14.08 -7.18
CA GLY A 72 6.94 13.61 -6.16
C GLY A 72 7.33 12.15 -6.37
N SER A 73 7.97 11.55 -5.36
CA SER A 73 8.43 10.15 -5.41
C SER A 73 8.12 9.43 -4.10
N THR A 74 7.75 8.16 -4.20
CA THR A 74 7.61 7.25 -3.06
C THR A 74 8.53 6.07 -3.28
N LEU A 75 9.43 5.82 -2.33
CA LEU A 75 10.37 4.71 -2.41
C LEU A 75 10.07 3.67 -1.33
N ILE A 76 9.97 2.40 -1.73
CA ILE A 76 9.81 1.24 -0.83
C ILE A 76 11.10 0.42 -0.91
N GLU A 77 11.79 0.27 0.23
CA GLU A 77 13.16 -0.25 0.30
C GLU A 77 14.10 0.42 -0.71
N GLY A 78 13.78 1.69 -1.02
CA GLY A 78 14.54 2.50 -1.94
C GLY A 78 14.36 2.22 -3.43
N LYS A 79 13.32 1.49 -3.81
CA LYS A 79 12.83 1.35 -5.19
C LYS A 79 11.64 2.28 -5.38
N ASP A 80 11.62 3.06 -6.45
CA ASP A 80 10.49 3.97 -6.75
C ASP A 80 9.24 3.16 -7.12
N THR A 81 8.09 3.47 -6.51
CA THR A 81 6.84 2.76 -6.76
C THR A 81 6.31 2.91 -8.19
N CYS A 82 6.79 3.91 -8.95
CA CYS A 82 6.48 4.04 -10.38
C CYS A 82 7.26 3.07 -11.27
N ASP A 83 8.41 2.57 -10.79
CA ASP A 83 9.35 1.76 -11.57
C ASP A 83 9.25 0.25 -11.30
N ILE A 84 8.49 -0.14 -10.27
CA ILE A 84 8.30 -1.55 -9.87
C ILE A 84 6.84 -1.95 -9.88
N SER A 85 6.57 -3.25 -9.98
CA SER A 85 5.19 -3.75 -10.01
C SER A 85 4.54 -3.73 -8.63
N LEU A 86 3.20 -3.74 -8.61
CA LEU A 86 2.45 -3.91 -7.36
C LEU A 86 2.79 -5.24 -6.66
N THR A 87 3.11 -6.30 -7.42
CA THR A 87 3.56 -7.59 -6.88
C THR A 87 4.91 -7.49 -6.19
N ASP A 88 5.84 -6.68 -6.70
CA ASP A 88 7.12 -6.45 -6.02
C ASP A 88 6.92 -5.65 -4.73
N ILE A 89 6.03 -4.65 -4.75
CA ILE A 89 5.70 -3.84 -3.58
C ILE A 89 5.03 -4.70 -2.50
N SER A 90 4.11 -5.60 -2.87
CA SER A 90 3.34 -6.41 -1.92
C SER A 90 4.18 -7.46 -1.18
N GLN A 91 5.39 -7.76 -1.65
CA GLN A 91 6.35 -8.58 -0.90
C GLN A 91 6.91 -7.86 0.34
N THR A 92 6.86 -6.52 0.35
CA THR A 92 7.38 -5.69 1.44
C THR A 92 6.25 -5.02 2.23
N VAL A 93 5.18 -4.58 1.55
CA VAL A 93 4.08 -3.82 2.17
C VAL A 93 2.80 -4.65 2.19
N GLY A 94 2.40 -5.08 3.39
CA GLY A 94 1.06 -5.63 3.65
C GLY A 94 0.08 -4.53 4.06
N SER A 95 -1.21 -4.70 3.75
CA SER A 95 -2.27 -3.75 4.14
C SER A 95 -3.48 -4.48 4.72
N VAL A 96 -4.03 -3.93 5.79
CA VAL A 96 -5.30 -4.36 6.39
C VAL A 96 -6.27 -3.18 6.25
N LEU A 97 -7.38 -3.41 5.57
CA LEU A 97 -8.36 -2.38 5.24
C LEU A 97 -9.33 -2.15 6.39
N GLN A 98 -10.02 -0.99 6.35
CA GLN A 98 -11.01 -0.64 7.36
C GLN A 98 -12.24 -1.56 7.32
N ASP A 99 -12.67 -1.93 6.10
CA ASP A 99 -13.77 -2.85 5.87
C ASP A 99 -13.21 -4.23 5.53
N ILE A 100 -13.18 -5.10 6.53
CA ILE A 100 -12.62 -6.44 6.43
C ILE A 100 -13.46 -7.33 5.50
N ASP A 101 -14.79 -7.14 5.48
CA ASP A 101 -15.69 -7.96 4.66
C ASP A 101 -15.40 -7.76 3.16
N THR A 102 -14.97 -6.55 2.77
CA THR A 102 -14.54 -6.26 1.39
C THR A 102 -13.15 -6.78 1.04
N GLN A 103 -12.34 -7.15 2.04
CA GLN A 103 -10.97 -7.63 1.83
C GLN A 103 -10.89 -9.15 1.69
N MET A 104 -11.81 -9.89 2.33
CA MET A 104 -11.81 -11.36 2.31
C MET A 104 -12.13 -11.92 0.93
N VAL A 105 -11.36 -12.91 0.49
CA VAL A 105 -11.55 -13.60 -0.80
C VAL A 105 -12.00 -15.05 -0.64
N ALA A 106 -11.77 -15.65 0.53
CA ALA A 106 -12.15 -17.01 0.87
C ALA A 106 -13.05 -17.05 2.11
N SER A 107 -13.85 -18.12 2.21
CA SER A 107 -14.75 -18.36 3.37
C SER A 107 -14.10 -19.18 4.48
N VAL A 108 -12.92 -19.73 4.23
CA VAL A 108 -12.15 -20.58 5.15
C VAL A 108 -10.83 -19.87 5.46
N VAL A 109 -10.44 -19.86 6.73
CA VAL A 109 -9.25 -19.11 7.20
C VAL A 109 -7.98 -19.66 6.54
N GLU A 110 -7.87 -20.98 6.45
CA GLU A 110 -6.76 -21.65 5.79
C GLU A 110 -6.68 -21.29 4.30
N ASP A 111 -7.81 -21.23 3.60
CA ASP A 111 -7.87 -20.87 2.18
C ASP A 111 -7.48 -19.38 1.95
N GLU A 112 -7.85 -18.49 2.87
CA GLU A 112 -7.46 -17.07 2.83
C GLU A 112 -5.93 -16.91 2.99
N MET A 113 -5.32 -17.68 3.89
CA MET A 113 -3.85 -17.70 4.03
C MET A 113 -3.16 -18.31 2.81
N LEU A 114 -3.73 -19.38 2.24
CA LEU A 114 -3.23 -20.02 1.02
C LEU A 114 -3.22 -19.06 -0.15
N PHE A 115 -4.26 -18.24 -0.32
CA PHE A 115 -4.38 -17.30 -1.42
C PHE A 115 -3.15 -16.41 -1.58
N GLY A 116 -2.64 -15.84 -0.47
CA GLY A 116 -1.41 -15.04 -0.48
C GLY A 116 -0.18 -15.86 -0.87
N LEU A 117 -0.02 -17.05 -0.27
CA LEU A 117 1.13 -17.93 -0.51
C LEU A 117 1.19 -18.42 -1.97
N GLU A 118 0.04 -18.78 -2.55
CA GLU A 118 -0.07 -19.22 -3.95
C GLU A 118 0.22 -18.09 -4.93
N ASN A 119 -0.30 -16.88 -4.66
CA ASN A 119 -0.01 -15.70 -5.49
C ASN A 119 1.48 -15.33 -5.50
N PHE A 120 2.19 -15.58 -4.40
CA PHE A 120 3.65 -15.42 -4.32
C PHE A 120 4.43 -16.63 -4.86
N GLY A 121 3.76 -17.67 -5.34
CA GLY A 121 4.40 -18.86 -5.90
C GLY A 121 5.16 -19.69 -4.88
N VAL A 122 4.72 -19.70 -3.62
CA VAL A 122 5.36 -20.48 -2.56
C VAL A 122 5.29 -21.98 -2.89
N PRO A 123 6.42 -22.72 -2.85
CA PRO A 123 6.41 -24.15 -3.13
C PRO A 123 5.48 -24.92 -2.18
N HIS A 124 4.70 -25.86 -2.72
CA HIS A 124 3.70 -26.62 -1.97
C HIS A 124 4.26 -27.28 -0.70
N ASN A 125 5.50 -27.79 -0.75
CA ASN A 125 6.14 -28.44 0.41
C ASN A 125 6.55 -27.46 1.54
N GLN A 126 6.38 -26.16 1.36
CA GLN A 126 6.61 -25.13 2.39
C GLN A 126 5.31 -24.54 2.95
N ILE A 127 4.18 -24.77 2.28
CA ILE A 127 2.91 -24.11 2.61
C ILE A 127 2.43 -24.50 4.01
N GLU A 128 2.38 -25.79 4.31
CA GLU A 128 1.88 -26.31 5.59
C GLU A 128 2.65 -25.73 6.78
N GLN A 129 3.98 -25.65 6.67
CA GLN A 129 4.83 -25.08 7.72
C GLN A 129 4.54 -23.58 7.92
N ARG A 130 4.44 -22.81 6.84
CA ARG A 130 4.20 -21.35 6.93
C ARG A 130 2.83 -21.01 7.53
N ILE A 131 1.81 -21.80 7.20
CA ILE A 131 0.48 -21.68 7.80
C ILE A 131 0.58 -21.96 9.32
N THR A 132 1.21 -23.07 9.69
CA THR A 132 1.35 -23.47 11.09
C THR A 132 2.10 -22.45 11.94
N ASP A 133 3.15 -21.81 11.39
CA ASP A 133 3.93 -20.80 12.11
C ASP A 133 3.18 -19.46 12.32
N THR A 134 2.10 -19.23 11.58
CA THR A 134 1.31 -17.99 11.64
C THR A 134 0.12 -18.09 12.61
N LEU A 135 -0.38 -19.31 12.84
CA LEU A 135 -1.48 -19.63 13.76
C LEU A 135 -1.03 -19.70 15.22
#